data_AF-A0A5E4IYL5-F1
#
_entry.id   AF-A0A5E4IYL5-F1
#
_cell.length_a   1.000
_cell.length_b   1.000
_cell.length_c   1.000
_cell.angle_alpha   90.00
_cell.angle_beta   90.00
_cell.angle_gamma   90.00
#
_symmetry.space_group_name_H-M   'P 1'
#
loop_
_entity.id
_entity.type
_entity.pdbx_description
1 polymer ?
#
loop_
_entity_poly.entity_id
_entity_poly.type
_entity_poly.pdbx_seq_one_letter_code
_entity_poly.pdbx_strand_id
1 'polypeptide(L)'
;MNSLTGSGVSAIDQPFTTLSPTTRGLEIKGRRVLLTDTVGFIDDLPHFLIKAFRSTLAEIAQADLVLLVADMSDPPELLRRKLVASHKALWDCGVSAPLLTVLNKADRLEEDEAALKREKISDLAPHPVQVSASTGQGLADLIDCIYRQLQPLQEYQIRLPNDSGGLRELSRLYETTELLNVSYGEELVVRLKGRKEAVARAGFCKARRL
;
A
#
# COMPACT_ATOMS: atom_id res chain seq x y z
N MET A 1 9.58 4.42 -3.78
CA MET A 1 9.77 4.86 -2.38
C MET A 1 10.31 6.27 -2.32
N ASN A 2 11.61 6.49 -2.58
CA ASN A 2 12.27 7.81 -2.50
C ASN A 2 11.52 8.97 -3.13
N SER A 3 11.09 8.83 -4.39
CA SER A 3 10.43 9.92 -5.10
C SER A 3 9.04 10.25 -4.54
N LEU A 4 8.38 9.29 -3.89
CA LEU A 4 7.08 9.52 -3.23
C LEU A 4 7.25 10.12 -1.82
N THR A 5 8.31 9.77 -1.11
CA THR A 5 8.52 10.14 0.30
C THR A 5 9.58 11.22 0.50
N GLY A 6 10.24 11.69 -0.57
CA GLY A 6 11.40 12.59 -0.51
C GLY A 6 12.63 11.99 0.19
N SER A 7 12.74 10.65 0.29
CA SER A 7 13.83 10.00 1.02
C SER A 7 15.06 9.71 0.15
N GLY A 8 16.23 9.62 0.78
CA GLY A 8 17.51 9.28 0.14
C GLY A 8 17.96 7.82 0.35
N VAL A 9 17.05 6.84 0.29
CA VAL A 9 17.44 5.42 0.41
C VAL A 9 18.27 5.02 -0.81
N SER A 10 19.37 4.31 -0.63
CA SER A 10 20.21 3.88 -1.76
C SER A 10 19.43 2.98 -2.71
N ALA A 11 19.27 3.40 -3.96
CA ALA A 11 18.64 2.62 -5.02
C ALA A 11 19.72 2.18 -6.01
N ILE A 12 20.17 0.93 -5.89
CA ILE A 12 21.17 0.31 -6.78
C ILE A 12 20.46 -0.78 -7.60
N ASP A 13 20.82 -0.92 -8.88
CA ASP A 13 20.24 -1.90 -9.81
C ASP A 13 20.86 -3.29 -9.61
N GLN A 14 20.60 -3.91 -8.44
CA GLN A 14 21.05 -5.27 -8.08
C GLN A 14 19.91 -6.05 -7.40
N PRO A 15 19.88 -7.40 -7.50
CA PRO A 15 19.01 -8.21 -6.65
C PRO A 15 19.29 -7.92 -5.17
N PHE A 16 18.25 -7.88 -4.32
CA PHE A 16 18.34 -7.61 -2.88
C PHE A 16 18.69 -6.16 -2.45
N THR A 17 18.49 -5.14 -3.28
CA THR A 17 18.75 -3.75 -2.89
C THR A 17 17.99 -3.32 -1.61
N THR A 18 16.79 -3.86 -1.38
CA THR A 18 16.06 -3.71 -0.12
C THR A 18 16.03 -5.06 0.62
N LEU A 19 16.98 -5.28 1.54
CA LEU A 19 17.11 -6.52 2.35
C LEU A 19 16.21 -6.55 3.60
N SER A 20 15.63 -5.41 3.98
CA SER A 20 14.71 -5.29 5.12
C SER A 20 13.58 -4.34 4.76
N PRO A 21 12.31 -4.68 5.08
CA PRO A 21 11.19 -3.84 4.71
C PRO A 21 11.34 -2.47 5.34
N THR A 22 11.24 -1.42 4.52
CA THR A 22 11.38 -0.03 4.99
C THR A 22 10.02 0.65 4.94
N THR A 23 9.49 1.01 6.10
CA THR A 23 8.22 1.74 6.21
C THR A 23 8.46 3.24 6.41
N ARG A 24 7.69 4.07 5.71
CA ARG A 24 7.65 5.53 5.89
C ARG A 24 6.22 6.03 5.85
N GLY A 25 5.97 7.09 6.61
CA GLY A 25 4.74 7.86 6.50
C GLY A 25 4.77 8.78 5.29
N LEU A 26 3.63 8.85 4.59
CA LEU A 26 3.35 9.76 3.50
C LEU A 26 2.00 10.41 3.75
N GLU A 27 1.86 11.69 3.43
CA GLU A 27 0.55 12.35 3.42
C GLU A 27 0.05 12.47 1.98
N ILE A 28 -1.09 11.85 1.70
CA ILE A 28 -1.75 11.89 0.39
C ILE A 28 -3.09 12.59 0.54
N LYS A 29 -3.23 13.81 0.01
CA LYS A 29 -4.48 14.60 0.03
C LYS A 29 -5.13 14.65 1.44
N GLY A 30 -4.32 14.92 2.46
CA GLY A 30 -4.76 14.98 3.87
C GLY A 30 -4.98 13.62 4.55
N ARG A 31 -4.71 12.50 3.88
CA ARG A 31 -4.73 11.16 4.46
C ARG A 31 -3.31 10.71 4.77
N ARG A 32 -3.05 10.33 6.02
CA ARG A 32 -1.80 9.64 6.39
C ARG A 32 -1.81 8.20 5.85
N VAL A 33 -0.77 7.84 5.13
CA VAL A 33 -0.56 6.53 4.54
C VAL A 33 0.82 6.02 4.93
N LEU A 34 0.92 4.73 5.22
CA LEU A 34 2.21 4.06 5.41
C LEU A 34 2.59 3.39 4.10
N LEU A 35 3.76 3.74 3.57
CA LEU A 35 4.35 3.10 2.42
C LEU A 35 5.48 2.18 2.91
N THR A 36 5.35 0.89 2.64
CA THR A 36 6.35 -0.12 2.99
C THR A 36 7.02 -0.61 1.72
N ASP A 37 8.32 -0.35 1.60
CA ASP A 37 9.15 -0.92 0.54
C ASP A 37 9.48 -2.36 0.94
N THR A 38 8.97 -3.33 0.17
CA THR A 38 9.18 -4.75 0.43
C THR A 38 10.38 -5.27 -0.35
N VAL A 39 10.87 -6.45 0.01
CA VAL A 39 11.87 -7.13 -0.82
C VAL A 39 11.24 -7.42 -2.20
N GLY A 40 11.93 -7.05 -3.27
CA GLY A 40 11.45 -7.26 -4.64
C GLY A 40 11.27 -8.74 -4.99
N PHE A 41 10.32 -9.03 -5.88
CA PHE A 41 10.15 -10.38 -6.43
C PHE A 41 11.33 -10.72 -7.34
N ILE A 42 12.01 -11.83 -7.06
CA ILE A 42 13.05 -12.38 -7.93
C ILE A 42 12.40 -13.50 -8.74
N ASP A 43 12.57 -13.44 -10.06
CA ASP A 43 12.21 -14.51 -10.98
C ASP A 43 12.98 -15.79 -10.60
N ASP A 44 12.31 -16.95 -10.54
CA ASP A 44 12.91 -18.22 -10.05
C ASP A 44 13.41 -18.22 -8.58
N LEU A 45 12.67 -17.58 -7.66
CA LEU A 45 12.91 -17.82 -6.23
C LEU A 45 12.81 -19.32 -5.90
N PRO A 46 13.88 -19.96 -5.40
CA PRO A 46 13.82 -21.35 -5.02
C PRO A 46 12.70 -21.61 -4.02
N HIS A 47 11.97 -22.72 -4.15
CA HIS A 47 10.82 -23.04 -3.30
C HIS A 47 11.11 -22.95 -1.78
N PHE A 48 12.35 -23.21 -1.36
CA PHE A 48 12.77 -23.07 0.04
C PHE A 48 12.85 -21.61 0.50
N LEU A 49 13.25 -20.70 -0.40
CA LEU A 49 13.32 -19.27 -0.19
C LEU A 49 11.92 -18.66 -0.11
N ILE A 50 10.96 -19.16 -0.89
CA ILE A 50 9.53 -18.78 -0.77
C ILE A 50 8.99 -19.02 0.65
N LYS A 51 9.39 -20.11 1.33
CA LYS A 51 8.98 -20.36 2.73
C LYS A 51 9.59 -19.37 3.72
N ALA A 52 10.86 -19.00 3.55
CA ALA A 52 11.50 -17.98 4.38
C ALA A 52 10.88 -16.59 4.12
N PHE A 53 10.55 -16.30 2.86
CA PHE A 53 9.93 -15.04 2.47
C PHE A 53 8.43 -14.96 2.80
N ARG A 54 7.73 -16.09 2.97
CA ARG A 54 6.30 -16.10 3.34
C ARG A 54 6.03 -15.30 4.61
N SER A 55 6.91 -15.36 5.61
CA SER A 55 6.73 -14.57 6.83
C SER A 55 6.95 -13.06 6.60
N THR A 56 7.83 -12.68 5.67
CA THR A 56 8.05 -11.27 5.29
C THR A 56 7.02 -10.74 4.28
N LEU A 57 6.44 -11.61 3.45
CA LEU A 57 5.35 -11.28 2.51
C LEU A 57 3.97 -11.30 3.18
N ALA A 58 3.86 -11.84 4.40
CA ALA A 58 2.66 -11.75 5.22
C ALA A 58 2.23 -10.30 5.49
N GLU A 59 3.18 -9.36 5.50
CA GLU A 59 2.88 -7.93 5.59
C GLU A 59 2.13 -7.42 4.36
N ILE A 60 2.43 -7.94 3.16
CA ILE A 60 1.70 -7.60 1.93
C ILE A 60 0.25 -8.06 2.00
N ALA A 61 -0.01 -9.23 2.60
CA ALA A 61 -1.38 -9.73 2.77
C ALA A 61 -2.23 -8.83 3.69
N GLN A 62 -1.60 -8.01 4.54
CA GLN A 62 -2.28 -7.02 5.38
C GLN A 62 -2.40 -5.65 4.73
N ALA A 63 -1.82 -5.45 3.54
CA ALA A 63 -1.78 -4.15 2.89
C ALA A 63 -3.18 -3.68 2.45
N ASP A 64 -3.35 -2.37 2.48
CA ASP A 64 -4.58 -1.70 2.05
C ASP A 64 -4.71 -1.64 0.52
N LEU A 65 -3.55 -1.60 -0.13
CA LEU A 65 -3.32 -1.46 -1.57
C LEU A 65 -1.91 -1.98 -1.82
N VAL A 66 -1.73 -2.76 -2.87
CA VAL A 66 -0.40 -3.23 -3.31
C VAL A 66 -0.01 -2.50 -4.59
N LEU A 67 1.19 -1.94 -4.61
CA LEU A 67 1.78 -1.35 -5.81
C LEU A 67 2.70 -2.36 -6.47
N LEU A 68 2.32 -2.90 -7.62
CA LEU A 68 3.17 -3.78 -8.40
C LEU A 68 4.01 -2.96 -9.37
N VAL A 69 5.25 -2.66 -8.98
CA VAL A 69 6.16 -1.86 -9.80
C VAL A 69 6.90 -2.77 -10.79
N ALA A 70 6.80 -2.46 -12.08
CA ALA A 70 7.51 -3.17 -13.16
C ALA A 70 8.31 -2.19 -14.02
N ASP A 71 9.44 -2.65 -14.56
CA ASP A 71 10.29 -1.84 -15.43
C ASP A 71 9.74 -1.84 -16.87
N MET A 72 9.27 -0.69 -17.33
CA MET A 72 8.69 -0.54 -18.66
C MET A 72 9.74 -0.61 -19.78
N SER A 73 11.02 -0.37 -19.45
CA SER A 73 12.12 -0.45 -20.41
C SER A 73 12.53 -1.89 -20.74
N ASP A 74 12.04 -2.88 -19.99
CA ASP A 74 12.23 -4.29 -20.32
C ASP A 74 11.66 -4.65 -21.71
N PRO A 75 12.23 -5.65 -22.40
CA PRO A 75 11.59 -6.24 -23.57
C PRO A 75 10.17 -6.74 -23.24
N PRO A 76 9.20 -6.63 -24.16
CA PRO A 76 7.79 -6.95 -23.88
C PRO A 76 7.57 -8.34 -23.28
N GLU A 77 8.31 -9.34 -23.75
CA GLU A 77 8.21 -10.73 -23.32
C GLU A 77 8.74 -10.90 -21.89
N LEU A 78 9.83 -10.19 -21.55
CA LEU A 78 10.40 -10.20 -20.20
C LEU A 78 9.49 -9.47 -19.20
N LEU A 79 8.96 -8.30 -19.59
CA LEU A 79 7.99 -7.55 -18.80
C LEU A 79 6.77 -8.42 -18.46
N ARG A 80 6.21 -9.08 -19.48
CA ARG A 80 5.07 -9.98 -19.31
C ARG A 80 5.41 -11.13 -18.37
N ARG A 81 6.56 -11.79 -18.54
CA ARG A 81 7.03 -12.88 -17.67
C ARG A 81 7.13 -12.43 -16.21
N LYS A 82 7.75 -11.28 -15.94
CA LYS A 82 7.88 -10.70 -14.58
C LYS A 82 6.51 -10.40 -13.95
N LEU A 83 5.57 -9.86 -14.73
CA LEU A 83 4.21 -9.61 -14.25
C LEU A 83 3.51 -10.92 -13.87
N VAL A 84 3.53 -11.93 -14.76
CA VAL A 84 2.94 -13.26 -14.47
C VAL A 84 3.52 -13.87 -13.19
N ALA A 85 4.85 -13.87 -13.05
CA ALA A 85 5.51 -14.39 -11.86
C ALA A 85 5.10 -13.64 -10.59
N SER A 86 5.01 -12.31 -10.65
CA SER A 86 4.60 -11.47 -9.52
C SER A 86 3.15 -11.71 -9.12
N HIS A 87 2.22 -11.79 -10.08
CA HIS A 87 0.82 -12.13 -9.81
C HIS A 87 0.69 -13.49 -9.13
N LYS A 88 1.44 -14.50 -9.60
CA LYS A 88 1.46 -15.83 -8.97
C LYS A 88 1.98 -15.77 -7.53
N ALA A 89 3.07 -15.05 -7.28
CA ALA A 89 3.63 -14.92 -5.94
C ALA A 89 2.66 -14.23 -4.96
N LEU A 90 1.98 -13.17 -5.41
CA LEU A 90 0.95 -12.47 -4.63
C LEU A 90 -0.24 -13.40 -4.32
N TRP A 91 -0.67 -14.18 -5.31
CA TRP A 91 -1.73 -15.18 -5.13
C TRP A 91 -1.35 -16.26 -4.11
N ASP A 92 -0.15 -16.83 -4.23
CA ASP A 92 0.36 -17.88 -3.33
C ASP A 92 0.57 -17.39 -1.88
N CYS A 93 0.66 -16.08 -1.69
CA CYS A 93 0.70 -15.40 -0.39
C CYS A 93 -0.68 -15.01 0.16
N GLY A 94 -1.77 -15.24 -0.59
CA GLY A 94 -3.12 -14.92 -0.16
C GLY A 94 -3.45 -13.42 -0.15
N VAL A 95 -2.76 -12.64 -0.98
CA VAL A 95 -3.03 -11.20 -1.10
C VAL A 95 -4.40 -11.00 -1.76
N SER A 96 -5.29 -10.32 -1.05
CA SER A 96 -6.66 -9.99 -1.52
C SER A 96 -6.89 -8.49 -1.71
N ALA A 97 -5.89 -7.67 -1.33
CA ALA A 97 -5.94 -6.23 -1.50
C ALA A 97 -5.97 -5.85 -2.99
N PRO A 98 -6.54 -4.67 -3.33
CA PRO A 98 -6.43 -4.12 -4.67
C PRO A 98 -4.96 -4.04 -5.11
N LEU A 99 -4.72 -4.30 -6.39
CA LEU A 99 -3.40 -4.26 -7.02
C LEU A 99 -3.36 -3.13 -8.04
N LEU A 100 -2.43 -2.19 -7.87
CA LEU A 100 -2.15 -1.12 -8.82
C LEU A 100 -0.80 -1.39 -9.49
N THR A 101 -0.81 -1.70 -10.78
CA THR A 101 0.41 -1.87 -11.56
C THR A 101 1.01 -0.50 -11.89
N VAL A 102 2.29 -0.33 -11.57
CA VAL A 102 3.06 0.89 -11.80
C VAL A 102 4.19 0.56 -12.77
N LEU A 103 4.11 1.09 -13.99
CA LEU A 103 5.13 0.92 -15.02
C LEU A 103 6.17 2.02 -14.86
N ASN A 104 7.29 1.69 -14.21
CA ASN A 104 8.38 2.62 -13.94
C ASN A 104 9.36 2.70 -15.13
N LYS A 105 10.20 3.74 -15.13
CA LYS A 105 11.18 4.06 -16.19
C LYS A 105 10.54 4.41 -17.54
N ALA A 106 9.35 5.00 -17.51
CA ALA A 106 8.65 5.45 -18.72
C ALA A 106 9.44 6.50 -19.52
N ASP A 107 10.37 7.22 -18.89
CA ASP A 107 11.28 8.18 -19.52
C ASP A 107 12.22 7.56 -20.57
N ARG A 108 12.33 6.22 -20.59
CA ARG A 108 13.20 5.49 -21.52
C ARG A 108 12.51 5.05 -22.80
N LEU A 109 11.22 5.36 -22.96
CA LEU A 109 10.41 4.92 -24.09
C LEU A 109 9.77 6.10 -24.79
N GLU A 110 9.65 5.98 -26.11
CA GLU A 110 8.77 6.82 -26.90
C GLU A 110 7.29 6.43 -26.67
N GLU A 111 6.36 7.37 -26.85
CA GLU A 111 4.93 7.17 -26.55
C GLU A 111 4.33 5.99 -27.33
N ASP A 112 4.70 5.82 -28.60
CA ASP A 112 4.21 4.72 -29.44
C ASP A 112 4.69 3.34 -28.95
N GLU A 113 5.95 3.24 -28.51
CA GLU A 113 6.48 2.01 -27.93
C GLU A 113 5.79 1.71 -26.59
N ALA A 114 5.56 2.75 -25.79
CA ALA A 114 4.88 2.65 -24.50
C ALA A 114 3.42 2.21 -24.67
N ALA A 115 2.72 2.70 -25.69
CA ALA A 115 1.36 2.28 -26.04
C ALA A 115 1.31 0.81 -26.44
N LEU A 116 2.21 0.37 -27.33
CA LEU A 116 2.27 -1.04 -27.77
C LEU A 116 2.57 -1.99 -26.61
N LYS A 117 3.51 -1.64 -25.72
CA LYS A 117 3.81 -2.46 -24.54
C LYS A 117 2.62 -2.57 -23.60
N ARG A 118 1.87 -1.48 -23.38
CA ARG A 118 0.64 -1.51 -22.57
C ARG A 118 -0.41 -2.45 -23.13
N GLU A 119 -0.62 -2.42 -24.44
CA GLU A 119 -1.58 -3.31 -25.10
C GLU A 119 -1.23 -4.79 -24.87
N LYS A 120 0.06 -5.14 -25.01
CA LYS A 120 0.58 -6.51 -24.81
C LYS A 120 0.45 -7.06 -23.39
N ILE A 121 0.28 -6.20 -22.39
CA ILE A 121 0.13 -6.60 -20.97
C ILE A 121 -1.25 -6.26 -20.41
N SER A 122 -2.18 -5.79 -21.23
CA SER A 122 -3.49 -5.28 -20.78
C SER A 122 -4.32 -6.31 -20.01
N ASP A 123 -4.13 -7.60 -20.28
CA ASP A 123 -4.74 -8.72 -19.56
C ASP A 123 -4.18 -8.91 -18.14
N LEU A 124 -2.92 -8.53 -17.91
CA LEU A 124 -2.24 -8.60 -16.61
C LEU A 124 -2.34 -7.27 -15.84
N ALA A 125 -2.35 -6.17 -16.58
CA ALA A 125 -2.36 -4.81 -16.07
C ALA A 125 -3.39 -3.97 -16.85
N PRO A 126 -4.68 -4.03 -16.48
CA PRO A 126 -5.75 -3.37 -17.25
C PRO A 126 -5.70 -1.84 -17.16
N HIS A 127 -5.22 -1.28 -16.04
CA HIS A 127 -5.13 0.16 -15.81
C HIS A 127 -3.80 0.54 -15.14
N PRO A 128 -2.66 0.36 -15.84
CA PRO A 128 -1.36 0.67 -15.27
C PRO A 128 -1.14 2.18 -15.22
N VAL A 129 -0.41 2.65 -14.21
CA VAL A 129 0.09 4.02 -14.14
C VAL A 129 1.54 4.04 -14.62
N GLN A 130 1.83 4.86 -15.62
CA GLN A 130 3.19 5.06 -16.11
C GLN A 130 3.88 6.13 -15.26
N VAL A 131 5.10 5.84 -14.82
CA VAL A 131 5.90 6.78 -14.05
C VAL A 131 7.36 6.70 -14.46
N SER A 132 8.08 7.77 -14.17
CA SER A 132 9.53 7.74 -14.05
C SER A 132 9.90 8.19 -12.64
N ALA A 133 10.37 7.26 -11.82
CA ALA A 133 10.83 7.58 -10.48
C ALA A 133 12.05 8.52 -10.48
N SER A 134 12.88 8.49 -11.53
CA SER A 134 14.07 9.34 -11.67
C SER A 134 13.72 10.77 -12.06
N THR A 135 12.78 10.98 -12.99
CA THR A 135 12.41 12.32 -13.46
C THR A 135 11.23 12.92 -12.68
N GLY A 136 10.46 12.09 -11.97
CA GLY A 136 9.23 12.47 -11.30
C GLY A 136 7.98 12.47 -12.20
N GLN A 137 8.13 12.15 -13.50
CA GLN A 137 7.01 12.04 -14.44
C GLN A 137 5.98 11.02 -13.93
N GLY A 138 4.69 11.38 -14.03
CA GLY A 138 3.56 10.51 -13.67
C GLY A 138 3.37 10.27 -12.16
N LEU A 139 4.23 10.81 -11.28
CA LEU A 139 4.08 10.61 -9.83
C LEU A 139 2.81 11.26 -9.27
N ALA A 140 2.38 12.41 -9.80
CA ALA A 140 1.13 13.05 -9.39
C ALA A 140 -0.08 12.15 -9.73
N ASP A 141 -0.11 11.58 -10.94
CA ASP A 141 -1.17 10.66 -11.36
C ASP A 141 -1.15 9.37 -10.52
N LEU A 142 0.04 8.88 -10.17
CA LEU A 142 0.19 7.73 -9.27
C LEU A 142 -0.41 8.03 -7.89
N ILE A 143 -0.11 9.19 -7.30
CA ILE A 143 -0.66 9.62 -6.01
C ILE A 143 -2.20 9.70 -6.08
N ASP A 144 -2.75 10.21 -7.19
CA ASP A 144 -4.18 10.31 -7.41
C ASP A 144 -4.86 8.94 -7.58
N CYS A 145 -4.22 8.02 -8.28
CA CYS A 145 -4.66 6.63 -8.39
C CYS A 145 -4.61 5.91 -7.04
N ILE A 146 -3.52 6.07 -6.28
CA ILE A 146 -3.39 5.52 -4.91
C ILE A 146 -4.54 6.03 -4.04
N TYR A 147 -4.77 7.35 -4.03
CA TYR A 147 -5.83 7.95 -3.23
C TYR A 147 -7.22 7.39 -3.57
N ARG A 148 -7.52 7.21 -4.86
CA ARG A 148 -8.81 6.67 -5.32
C ARG A 148 -9.00 5.19 -5.00
N GLN A 149 -7.93 4.39 -5.03
CA GLN A 149 -8.02 2.95 -4.76
C GLN A 149 -8.01 2.62 -3.27
N LEU A 150 -7.38 3.46 -2.44
CA LEU A 150 -7.47 3.31 -1.00
C LEU A 150 -8.91 3.50 -0.55
N GLN A 151 -9.50 2.47 0.07
CA GLN A 151 -10.85 2.54 0.59
C GLN A 151 -11.05 3.79 1.47
N PRO A 152 -12.18 4.52 1.32
CA PRO A 152 -12.44 5.71 2.11
C PRO A 152 -12.48 5.33 3.60
N LEU A 153 -11.74 6.08 4.41
CA LEU A 153 -11.84 5.93 5.86
C LEU A 153 -13.23 6.38 6.28
N GLN A 154 -13.93 5.55 7.04
CA GLN A 154 -15.26 5.87 7.54
C GLN A 154 -15.16 6.56 8.89
N GLU A 155 -16.10 7.47 9.15
CA GLU A 155 -16.28 8.04 10.48
C GLU A 155 -17.12 7.10 11.33
N TYR A 156 -16.64 6.87 12.55
CA TYR A 156 -17.34 6.09 13.56
C TYR A 156 -17.50 6.94 14.81
N GLN A 157 -18.63 6.72 15.47
CA GLN A 157 -18.82 7.17 16.84
C GLN A 157 -18.87 5.94 17.75
N ILE A 158 -18.01 5.93 18.76
CA ILE A 158 -18.01 4.93 19.82
C ILE A 158 -18.33 5.59 21.16
N ARG A 159 -18.86 4.80 22.09
CA ARG A 159 -19.09 5.21 23.47
C ARG A 159 -18.26 4.33 24.38
N LEU A 160 -17.50 4.97 25.27
CA LEU A 160 -16.69 4.30 26.29
C LEU A 160 -17.20 4.72 27.68
N PRO A 161 -17.10 3.84 28.69
CA PRO A 161 -17.36 4.23 30.07
C PRO A 161 -16.42 5.37 30.49
N ASN A 162 -16.90 6.34 31.27
CA ASN A 162 -16.02 7.35 31.86
C ASN A 162 -15.39 6.83 33.17
N ASP A 163 -14.62 5.75 33.05
CA ASP A 163 -13.87 5.11 34.13
C ASP A 163 -12.42 4.85 33.72
N SER A 164 -11.64 4.27 34.63
CA SER A 164 -10.23 3.92 34.37
C SER A 164 -10.02 3.00 33.17
N GLY A 165 -11.02 2.16 32.83
CA GLY A 165 -10.98 1.26 31.67
C GLY A 165 -11.21 2.02 30.38
N GLY A 166 -12.26 2.84 30.31
CA GLY A 166 -12.54 3.66 29.12
C GLY A 166 -11.47 4.72 28.85
N LEU A 167 -10.85 5.29 29.88
CA LEU A 167 -9.72 6.21 29.72
C LEU A 167 -8.46 5.52 29.17
N ARG A 168 -8.19 4.27 29.57
CA ARG A 168 -7.09 3.47 29.01
C ARG A 168 -7.30 3.19 27.52
N GLU A 169 -8.52 2.85 27.14
CA GLU A 169 -8.88 2.60 25.74
C GLU A 169 -8.84 3.89 24.92
N LEU A 170 -9.30 5.01 25.48
CA LEU A 170 -9.14 6.32 24.86
C LEU A 170 -7.66 6.63 24.60
N SER A 171 -6.77 6.37 25.55
CA SER A 171 -5.32 6.55 25.38
C SER A 171 -4.78 5.67 24.24
N ARG A 172 -5.19 4.39 24.16
CA ARG A 172 -4.81 3.50 23.06
C ARG A 172 -5.30 4.02 21.70
N LEU A 173 -6.51 4.58 21.65
CA LEU A 173 -7.05 5.16 20.42
C LEU A 173 -6.29 6.41 19.98
N TYR A 174 -5.82 7.25 20.91
CA TYR A 174 -4.93 8.38 20.58
C TYR A 174 -3.63 7.92 19.91
N GLU A 175 -3.12 6.73 20.23
CA GLU A 175 -1.89 6.18 19.64
C GLU A 175 -2.12 5.47 18.31
N THR A 176 -3.30 4.88 18.11
CA THR A 176 -3.55 3.93 17.02
C THR A 176 -4.53 4.42 15.96
N THR A 177 -5.26 5.52 16.21
CA THR A 177 -6.33 6.01 15.32
C THR A 177 -6.35 7.53 15.18
N GLU A 178 -6.95 8.01 14.09
CA GLU A 178 -7.21 9.43 13.90
C GLU A 178 -8.50 9.81 14.64
N LEU A 179 -8.34 10.44 15.81
CA LEU A 179 -9.47 10.96 16.59
C LEU A 179 -9.91 12.32 16.04
N LEU A 180 -11.20 12.43 15.73
CA LEU A 180 -11.82 13.65 15.23
C LEU A 180 -12.32 14.53 16.37
N ASN A 181 -12.91 13.89 17.40
CA ASN A 181 -13.44 14.59 18.56
C ASN A 181 -13.60 13.63 19.75
N VAL A 182 -13.42 14.15 20.96
CA VAL A 182 -13.70 13.44 22.21
C VAL A 182 -14.55 14.36 23.08
N SER A 183 -15.73 13.87 23.48
CA SER A 183 -16.63 14.55 24.41
C SER A 183 -16.65 13.81 25.75
N TYR A 184 -16.44 14.55 26.83
CA TYR A 184 -16.40 14.03 28.20
C TYR A 184 -17.74 14.30 28.90
N GLY A 185 -18.37 13.25 29.41
CA GLY A 185 -19.65 13.31 30.14
C GLY A 185 -19.79 12.09 31.06
N GLU A 186 -21.02 11.63 31.30
CA GLU A 186 -21.24 10.35 32.00
C GLU A 186 -20.62 9.15 31.24
N GLU A 187 -20.63 9.23 29.91
CA GLU A 187 -19.88 8.37 29.01
C GLU A 187 -18.92 9.24 28.17
N LEU A 188 -17.79 8.66 27.76
CA LEU A 188 -16.90 9.26 26.78
C LEU A 188 -17.46 8.98 25.38
N VAL A 189 -17.75 10.03 24.61
CA VAL A 189 -18.18 9.89 23.21
C VAL A 189 -17.00 10.25 22.31
N VAL A 190 -16.51 9.27 21.56
CA VAL A 190 -15.34 9.42 20.70
C VAL A 190 -15.76 9.31 19.25
N ARG A 191 -15.47 10.35 18.47
CA ARG A 191 -15.55 10.35 17.01
C ARG A 191 -14.17 10.10 16.44
N LEU A 192 -14.06 9.10 15.57
CA LEU A 192 -12.79 8.69 14.99
C LEU A 192 -12.97 8.32 13.51
N LYS A 193 -11.87 8.39 12.76
CA LYS A 193 -11.82 8.03 11.35
C LYS A 193 -10.92 6.80 11.17
N GLY A 194 -11.42 5.75 10.55
CA GLY A 194 -10.66 4.50 10.46
C GLY A 194 -11.28 3.44 9.56
N ARG A 195 -10.62 2.28 9.50
CA ARG A 195 -11.15 1.07 8.85
C ARG A 195 -12.15 0.37 9.76
N LYS A 196 -13.20 -0.22 9.18
CA LYS A 196 -14.20 -0.98 9.93
C LYS A 196 -13.57 -2.07 10.81
N GLU A 197 -12.60 -2.85 10.29
CA GLU A 197 -11.96 -3.90 11.10
C GLU A 197 -11.03 -3.34 12.18
N ALA A 198 -10.40 -2.18 11.96
CA ALA A 198 -9.57 -1.53 12.97
C ALA A 198 -10.45 -1.02 14.13
N VAL A 199 -11.60 -0.43 13.80
CA VAL A 199 -12.58 0.06 14.78
C VAL A 199 -13.29 -1.09 15.50
N ALA A 200 -13.56 -2.21 14.80
CA ALA A 200 -14.12 -3.40 15.43
C ALA A 200 -13.14 -4.06 16.41
N ARG A 201 -11.83 -4.11 16.08
CA ARG A 201 -10.76 -4.58 16.98
C ARG A 201 -10.56 -3.68 18.20
N ALA A 202 -11.02 -2.43 18.16
CA ALA A 202 -11.00 -1.53 19.31
C ALA A 202 -11.99 -1.94 20.43
N GLY A 203 -12.79 -2.99 20.25
CA GLY A 203 -13.29 -3.79 21.37
C GLY A 203 -14.59 -3.35 22.03
N PHE A 204 -15.46 -2.56 21.38
CA PHE A 204 -16.79 -2.26 21.92
C PHE A 204 -17.93 -2.41 20.91
N CYS A 205 -18.93 -3.20 21.30
CA CYS A 205 -20.09 -3.64 20.50
C CYS A 205 -21.11 -2.55 20.09
N LYS A 206 -20.75 -1.26 20.12
CA LYS A 206 -21.68 -0.17 19.75
C LYS A 206 -21.01 0.94 18.93
N ALA A 207 -20.11 0.59 18.01
CA ALA A 207 -19.68 1.53 16.99
C ALA A 207 -20.85 1.85 16.06
N ARG A 208 -21.34 3.10 16.08
CA ARG A 208 -22.35 3.58 15.14
C ARG A 208 -21.64 4.31 14.01
N ARG A 209 -21.87 3.87 12.78
CA ARG A 209 -21.44 4.60 11.59
C ARG A 209 -22.22 5.91 11.52
N LEU A 210 -21.50 7.01 11.30
CA LEU A 210 -22.07 8.33 11.06
C LEU A 210 -22.35 8.52 9.56
#